data_AF-D2YVQ8-F1
#
_entry.id   AF-D2YVQ8-F1
#
_cell.length_a   1.000
_cell.length_b   1.000
_cell.length_c   1.000
_cell.angle_alpha   90.00
_cell.angle_beta   90.00
_cell.angle_gamma   90.00
#
_symmetry.space_group_name_H-M   'P 1'
#
loop_
_entity.id
_entity.type
_entity.pdbx_description
1 polymer ?
#
loop_
_entity_poly.entity_id
_entity_poly.type
_entity_poly.pdbx_seq_one_letter_code
_entity_poly.pdbx_strand_id
1 'polypeptide(L)' 'SLIIAACCVTVALAGTFSNPTCAPGRNTIVHLFEWKWTDIAKECERFLGPNGFCGVRISPPNENRLVNKRPWWERYQP' A
#
# COMPACT_ATOMS: atom_id res chain seq x y z
N SER A 1 -50.28 -20.69 4.31
CA SER A 1 -49.65 -20.06 3.15
C SER A 1 -48.69 -19.00 3.63
N LEU A 2 -47.39 -19.34 3.66
CA LEU A 2 -46.30 -18.47 4.08
C LEU A 2 -46.10 -17.36 3.06
N ILE A 3 -46.14 -16.11 3.48
CA ILE A 3 -45.33 -15.05 2.85
C ILE A 3 -44.67 -14.30 4.01
N ILE A 4 -43.48 -14.77 4.35
CA ILE A 4 -42.55 -14.13 5.27
C ILE A 4 -42.20 -12.77 4.64
N ALA A 5 -42.52 -11.70 5.36
CA ALA A 5 -42.17 -10.34 4.99
C ALA A 5 -40.66 -10.29 4.70
N ALA A 6 -40.33 -10.01 3.44
CA ALA A 6 -38.98 -9.90 2.93
C ALA A 6 -38.25 -8.76 3.67
N CYS A 7 -37.54 -9.12 4.73
CA CYS A 7 -36.53 -8.26 5.32
C CYS A 7 -35.39 -8.18 4.29
N CYS A 8 -35.38 -7.15 3.46
CA CYS A 8 -34.23 -6.79 2.63
C CYS A 8 -33.07 -6.37 3.53
N VAL A 9 -32.41 -7.37 4.14
CA VAL A 9 -31.08 -7.21 4.70
C VAL A 9 -30.15 -7.12 3.50
N THR A 10 -29.88 -5.91 3.04
CA THR A 10 -28.75 -5.66 2.16
C THR A 10 -27.48 -6.06 2.93
N VAL A 11 -26.95 -7.24 2.65
CA VAL A 11 -25.62 -7.62 3.12
C VAL A 11 -24.63 -6.68 2.45
N ALA A 12 -24.12 -5.70 3.18
CA ALA A 12 -22.95 -4.97 2.75
C ALA A 12 -21.82 -5.98 2.60
N LEU A 13 -21.31 -6.18 1.38
CA LEU A 13 -20.03 -6.84 1.18
C LEU A 13 -18.95 -5.93 1.78
N ALA A 14 -18.73 -6.03 3.09
CA ALA A 14 -17.52 -5.55 3.70
C ALA A 14 -16.39 -6.41 3.12
N GLY A 15 -15.66 -5.86 2.15
CA GLY A 15 -14.45 -6.51 1.65
C GLY A 15 -13.57 -6.87 2.85
N THR A 16 -13.07 -8.10 2.88
CA THR A 16 -12.18 -8.54 3.97
C THR A 16 -10.92 -7.67 3.91
N PHE A 17 -10.65 -6.90 4.96
CA PHE A 17 -9.34 -6.28 5.12
C PHE A 17 -8.31 -7.40 5.26
N SER A 18 -7.53 -7.63 4.20
CA SER A 18 -6.40 -8.55 4.23
C SER A 18 -5.37 -7.99 5.21
N ASN A 19 -5.06 -8.76 6.26
CA ASN A 19 -4.01 -8.40 7.20
C ASN A 19 -2.69 -8.18 6.42
N PRO A 20 -2.07 -6.99 6.44
CA PRO A 20 -0.86 -6.72 5.66
C PRO A 20 0.41 -7.39 6.22
N THR A 21 0.26 -8.34 7.15
CA THR A 21 1.35 -8.94 7.94
C THR A 21 2.13 -7.87 8.70
N CYS A 22 1.41 -6.87 9.25
CA CYS A 22 2.01 -5.82 10.06
C CYS A 22 2.50 -6.39 11.41
N ALA A 23 3.61 -5.86 11.93
CA ALA A 23 3.97 -6.09 13.32
C ALA A 23 2.88 -5.55 14.27
N PRO A 24 2.72 -6.11 15.48
CA PRO A 24 1.70 -5.67 16.43
C PRO A 24 1.75 -4.16 16.70
N GLY A 25 0.57 -3.53 16.75
CA GLY A 25 0.46 -2.09 17.00
C GLY A 25 0.77 -1.20 15.79
N ARG A 26 0.98 -1.76 14.59
CA ARG A 26 1.26 -1.02 13.36
C ARG A 26 0.17 -1.25 12.32
N ASN A 27 -0.29 -0.19 11.64
CA ASN A 27 -1.39 -0.25 10.68
C ASN A 27 -1.18 0.55 9.39
N THR A 28 -0.29 1.55 9.40
CA THR A 28 -0.18 2.52 8.30
C THR A 28 0.93 2.16 7.33
N ILE A 29 0.65 2.15 6.03
CA ILE A 29 1.63 1.98 4.96
C ILE A 29 1.81 3.32 4.24
N VAL A 30 3.06 3.78 4.11
CA VAL A 30 3.40 5.03 3.42
C VAL A 30 3.90 4.77 2.01
N HIS A 31 3.53 5.62 1.05
CA HIS A 31 4.08 5.56 -0.30
C HIS A 31 5.26 6.54 -0.43
N LEU A 32 6.48 6.01 -0.42
CA LEU A 32 7.69 6.80 -0.65
C LEU A 32 7.98 6.88 -2.15
N PHE A 33 7.20 7.72 -2.83
CA PHE A 33 7.23 7.87 -4.29
C PHE A 33 8.58 8.39 -4.79
N GLU A 34 9.21 7.66 -5.72
CA GLU A 34 10.52 7.98 -6.33
C GLU A 34 11.71 8.03 -5.36
N TRP A 35 11.58 7.50 -4.15
CA TRP A 35 12.70 7.45 -3.21
C TRP A 35 13.73 6.39 -3.59
N LYS A 36 15.00 6.66 -3.24
CA LYS A 36 16.10 5.69 -3.40
C LYS A 36 16.08 4.67 -2.26
N TRP A 37 16.55 3.47 -2.55
CA TRP A 37 16.65 2.38 -1.57
C TRP A 37 17.40 2.75 -0.29
N THR A 38 18.52 3.46 -0.44
CA THR A 38 19.35 3.90 0.70
C THR A 38 18.62 4.89 1.61
N ASP A 39 17.74 5.71 1.04
CA ASP A 39 16.99 6.72 1.79
C ASP A 39 15.78 6.06 2.48
N ILE A 40 15.12 5.10 1.82
CA ILE A 40 14.08 4.27 2.43
C ILE A 40 14.64 3.50 3.64
N ALA A 41 15.81 2.88 3.52
CA ALA A 41 16.43 2.14 4.64
C ALA A 41 16.68 3.04 5.86
N LYS A 42 17.26 4.24 5.64
CA LYS A 42 17.47 5.23 6.70
C LYS A 42 16.15 5.71 7.32
N GLU A 43 15.13 5.91 6.49
CA GLU A 43 13.81 6.39 6.92
C GLU A 43 13.07 5.34 7.76
N CYS A 44 13.21 4.05 7.40
CA CYS A 44 12.72 2.94 8.19
C CYS A 44 13.29 2.93 9.62
N GLU A 45 14.59 3.16 9.77
CA GLU A 45 15.25 3.15 11.08
C GLU A 45 15.01 4.44 11.88
N ARG A 46 15.09 5.60 11.23
CA ARG A 46 15.07 6.90 11.91
C ARG A 46 13.67 7.39 12.26
N PHE A 47 12.66 7.05 11.45
CA PHE A 47 11.33 7.62 11.59
C PHE A 47 10.22 6.58 11.55
N LEU A 48 10.09 5.81 10.47
CA LEU A 48 8.91 4.95 10.27
C LEU A 48 8.82 3.84 11.31
N GLY A 49 9.95 3.24 11.68
CA GLY A 49 10.03 2.22 12.72
C GLY A 49 9.58 2.73 14.09
N PRO A 50 10.21 3.78 14.64
CA PRO A 50 9.82 4.39 15.91
C PRO A 50 8.39 4.93 15.95
N ASN A 51 7.87 5.42 14.81
CA ASN A 51 6.51 5.98 14.73
C ASN A 51 5.41 4.94 14.40
N GLY A 52 5.73 3.64 14.39
CA GLY A 52 4.72 2.59 14.28
C GLY A 52 4.12 2.38 12.89
N PHE A 53 4.82 2.77 11.82
CA PHE A 53 4.39 2.48 10.45
C PHE A 53 4.56 0.98 10.13
N CYS A 54 3.55 0.39 9.50
CA CYS A 54 3.51 -1.01 9.10
C CYS A 54 4.47 -1.31 7.95
N GLY A 55 4.59 -0.42 6.98
CA GLY A 55 5.46 -0.67 5.83
C GLY A 55 5.52 0.48 4.83
N VAL A 56 6.22 0.22 3.73
CA VAL A 56 6.47 1.19 2.66
C VAL A 56 6.02 0.60 1.33
N ARG A 57 5.24 1.37 0.57
CA ARG A 57 5.03 1.17 -0.86
C ARG A 57 6.12 1.92 -1.63
N ILE A 58 6.72 1.24 -2.59
CA ILE A 58 7.83 1.73 -3.42
C ILE A 58 7.38 1.93 -4.86
N SER A 59 8.10 2.77 -5.61
CA SER A 59 8.01 2.81 -7.08
C SER A 59 8.43 1.47 -7.69
N PRO A 60 8.04 1.16 -8.95
CA PRO A 60 8.42 -0.09 -9.61
C PRO A 60 9.94 -0.34 -9.56
N PRO A 61 10.39 -1.50 -9.04
CA PRO A 61 11.82 -1.80 -8.87
C PRO A 61 12.47 -2.45 -10.08
N ASN A 62 11.67 -2.94 -11.04
CA ASN A 62 12.16 -3.57 -12.26
C ASN A 62 12.86 -2.56 -13.17
N GLU A 63 13.71 -3.08 -14.06
CA GLU A 63 14.24 -2.29 -15.17
C GLU A 63 13.08 -1.69 -15.98
N ASN A 64 13.29 -0.47 -16.45
CA ASN A 64 12.31 0.31 -17.17
C ASN A 64 12.97 1.04 -18.35
N ARG A 65 12.14 1.54 -19.25
CA ARG A 65 12.58 2.37 -20.36
C ARG A 65 13.23 3.66 -19.88
N LEU A 66 14.36 4.01 -20.48
CA LEU A 66 14.99 5.31 -20.32
C LEU A 66 14.34 6.34 -21.25
N VAL A 67 13.64 7.32 -20.67
CA VAL A 67 13.04 8.43 -21.42
C VAL A 67 13.82 9.72 -21.18
N ASN A 68 14.02 10.51 -22.23
CA ASN A 68 14.69 11.81 -22.12
C ASN A 68 14.02 12.69 -21.06
N LYS A 69 14.84 13.40 -20.27
CA LYS A 69 14.41 14.23 -19.11
C LYS A 69 13.90 13.45 -17.89
N ARG A 70 13.98 12.11 -17.90
CA ARG A 70 13.70 11.21 -16.76
C ARG A 70 12.35 11.49 -16.06
N PRO A 71 11.22 11.44 -16.78
CA PRO A 71 9.91 11.64 -16.18
C PRO A 71 9.50 10.46 -15.30
N TRP A 72 8.76 10.72 -14.22
CA TRP A 72 8.33 9.69 -13.25
C TRP A 72 7.58 8.50 -13.87
N TRP A 73 6.80 8.75 -14.93
CA TRP A 73 6.00 7.71 -15.57
C TRP A 73 6.85 6.70 -16.36
N GLU A 74 8.13 6.99 -16.61
CA GLU A 74 9.02 6.08 -17.33
C GLU A 74 9.13 4.71 -16.63
N ARG A 75 9.02 4.71 -15.29
CA ARG A 75 9.07 3.48 -14.47
C ARG A 75 7.93 2.50 -14.70
N TYR A 76 6.85 2.95 -15.32
CA TYR A 76 5.67 2.14 -15.60
C TYR A 76 5.71 1.54 -17.02
N GLN A 77 6.86 1.65 -17.71
CA GLN A 77 7.15 1.00 -18.98
C GLN A 77 8.32 0.01 -18.79
N PRO A 78 8.04 -1.24 -18.40
CA PRO A 78 9.05 -2.29 -18.34
C PRO A 78 9.77 -2.48 -19.69
#